data_AF-A0A5E4Q8M0-F1
#
_entry.id   AF-A0A5E4Q8M0-F1
#
_cell.length_a   1.000
_cell.length_b   1.000
_cell.length_c   1.000
_cell.angle_alpha   90.00
_cell.angle_beta   90.00
_cell.angle_gamma   90.00
#
_symmetry.space_group_name_H-M   'P 1'
#
loop_
_entity.id
_entity.type
_entity.pdbx_description
1 polymer ?
#
loop_
_entity_poly.entity_id
_entity_poly.type
_entity_poly.pdbx_seq_one_letter_code
_entity_poly.pdbx_strand_id
1 'polypeptide(L)'
;MQGENTTMLREKLNLDLITQNGNKKYNITSTNRLQRIMRSRPIVILIHGYMETSDGVMVQALGTEFLKISDLNVFALDGRNVIGLEYLRSSTYVRFMGEELGRLLSGVIKRGQNASMITLIGHSLGAHVAGVAGEKVKQDTGHKDFFPNNGMSQPDCYLSTCDHSRAWELYAESINNPRRFPARKCDSWSEFQSGSCMKNEVSYMGINSRKGSSGLYFLTTGSASPFGLGAAGSG
;
A
#
# COMPACT_ATOMS: atom_id res chain seq x y z
N MET A 1 25.38 -6.77 -13.45
CA MET A 1 24.48 -5.78 -14.09
C MET A 1 23.36 -5.51 -13.09
N GLN A 2 23.48 -4.50 -12.22
CA GLN A 2 23.10 -3.09 -12.45
C GLN A 2 21.66 -2.96 -12.99
N GLY A 3 20.83 -2.28 -12.21
CA GLY A 3 19.38 -2.40 -12.24
C GLY A 3 18.75 -2.12 -13.59
N GLU A 4 17.86 -3.00 -14.01
CA GLU A 4 16.71 -2.51 -14.76
C GLU A 4 16.02 -1.47 -13.89
N ASN A 5 16.08 -0.22 -14.34
CA ASN A 5 15.46 0.92 -13.68
C ASN A 5 14.00 0.56 -13.34
N THR A 6 13.60 0.67 -12.08
CA THR A 6 12.24 0.31 -11.62
C THR A 6 11.15 1.02 -12.43
N THR A 7 11.46 2.21 -12.95
CA THR A 7 10.64 2.94 -13.93
C THR A 7 10.40 2.13 -15.22
N MET A 8 11.42 1.49 -15.79
CA MET A 8 11.29 0.63 -16.98
C MET A 8 10.47 -0.64 -16.72
N LEU A 9 10.48 -1.17 -15.50
CA LEU A 9 9.64 -2.32 -15.13
C LEU A 9 8.17 -1.93 -14.95
N ARG A 10 7.90 -0.72 -14.44
CA ARG A 10 6.53 -0.20 -14.29
C ARG A 10 5.84 -0.05 -15.65
N GLU A 11 6.57 0.43 -16.64
CA GLU A 11 6.07 0.58 -18.01
C GLU A 11 5.73 -0.75 -18.68
N LYS A 12 6.19 -1.88 -18.13
CA LYS A 12 5.89 -3.23 -18.64
C LYS A 12 4.65 -3.86 -18.00
N LEU A 13 4.08 -3.27 -16.93
CA LEU A 13 2.95 -3.82 -16.19
C LEU A 13 1.62 -3.21 -16.66
N ASN A 14 0.65 -4.06 -16.99
CA ASN A 14 -0.67 -3.62 -17.44
C ASN A 14 -1.79 -4.12 -16.52
N LEU A 15 -2.86 -3.36 -16.46
CA LEU A 15 -4.14 -3.75 -15.91
C LEU A 15 -5.15 -3.83 -17.07
N ASP A 16 -5.54 -5.05 -17.42
CA ASP A 16 -6.42 -5.32 -18.54
C ASP A 16 -7.87 -5.31 -18.05
N LEU A 17 -8.69 -4.38 -18.54
CA LEU A 17 -10.13 -4.37 -18.29
C LEU A 17 -10.78 -5.47 -19.14
N ILE A 18 -11.37 -6.46 -18.48
CA ILE A 18 -12.02 -7.60 -19.11
C ILE A 18 -13.40 -7.16 -19.61
N THR A 19 -13.70 -7.46 -20.88
CA THR A 19 -15.00 -7.13 -21.49
C THR A 19 -15.47 -8.25 -22.42
N GLN A 20 -16.76 -8.27 -22.74
CA GLN A 20 -17.32 -9.22 -23.70
C GLN A 20 -16.80 -9.03 -25.14
N ASN A 21 -16.34 -7.83 -25.49
CA ASN A 21 -15.91 -7.46 -26.85
C ASN A 21 -14.38 -7.30 -26.96
N GLY A 22 -13.64 -8.00 -26.09
CA GLY A 22 -12.18 -7.95 -26.03
C GLY A 22 -11.64 -7.05 -24.92
N ASN A 23 -10.49 -7.43 -24.37
CA ASN A 23 -9.90 -6.76 -23.22
C ASN A 23 -9.28 -5.42 -23.62
N LYS A 24 -9.48 -4.39 -22.78
CA LYS A 24 -8.83 -3.08 -22.95
C LYS A 24 -7.62 -2.98 -22.02
N LYS A 25 -6.43 -2.83 -22.59
CA LYS A 25 -5.18 -2.76 -21.83
C LYS A 25 -4.89 -1.35 -21.34
N TYR A 26 -4.52 -1.22 -20.07
CA TYR A 26 -4.09 0.03 -19.47
C TYR A 26 -2.75 -0.16 -18.79
N ASN A 27 -1.76 0.66 -19.12
CA ASN A 27 -0.53 0.67 -18.35
C ASN A 27 -0.81 1.09 -16.91
N ILE A 28 -0.20 0.42 -15.93
CA ILE A 28 -0.46 0.72 -14.51
C ILE A 28 -0.09 2.17 -14.12
N THR A 29 0.84 2.78 -14.87
CA THR A 29 1.23 4.20 -14.71
C THR A 29 0.17 5.19 -15.21
N SER A 30 -0.83 4.75 -16.00
CA SER A 30 -1.95 5.57 -16.48
C SER A 30 -3.00 5.84 -15.39
N THR A 31 -2.53 6.26 -14.21
CA THR A 31 -3.28 6.37 -12.96
C THR A 31 -4.56 7.19 -13.09
N ASN A 32 -4.53 8.36 -13.75
CA ASN A 32 -5.73 9.19 -13.94
C ASN A 32 -6.86 8.47 -14.70
N ARG A 33 -6.51 7.70 -15.74
CA ARG A 33 -7.49 6.98 -16.56
C ARG A 33 -8.03 5.77 -15.79
N LEU A 34 -7.15 5.01 -15.15
CA LEU A 34 -7.53 3.86 -14.32
C LEU A 34 -8.40 4.28 -13.14
N GLN A 35 -8.01 5.32 -12.40
CA GLN A 35 -8.78 5.84 -11.26
C GLN A 35 -10.19 6.29 -11.66
N ARG A 36 -10.37 6.85 -12.86
CA ARG A 36 -11.70 7.22 -13.36
C ARG A 36 -12.58 6.00 -13.63
N ILE A 37 -12.02 4.94 -14.21
CA ILE A 37 -12.75 3.71 -14.55
C ILE A 37 -13.07 2.89 -13.29
N MET A 38 -12.12 2.87 -12.34
CA MET A 38 -12.24 2.15 -11.08
C MET A 38 -13.09 2.88 -10.03
N ARG A 39 -13.72 4.02 -10.36
CA ARG A 39 -14.54 4.77 -9.41
C ARG A 39 -15.98 4.23 -9.39
N SER A 40 -16.57 4.18 -8.20
CA SER A 40 -18.04 4.05 -7.98
C SER A 40 -18.69 2.73 -8.35
N ARG A 41 -17.95 1.72 -8.82
CA ARG A 41 -18.45 0.36 -9.05
C ARG A 41 -17.59 -0.66 -8.29
N PRO A 42 -18.16 -1.80 -7.86
CA PRO A 42 -17.39 -2.94 -7.37
C PRO A 42 -16.31 -3.36 -8.39
N ILE A 43 -15.19 -3.84 -7.86
CA ILE A 43 -14.02 -4.20 -8.65
C ILE A 43 -13.53 -5.59 -8.24
N VAL A 44 -13.31 -6.45 -9.22
CA VAL A 44 -12.53 -7.68 -9.06
C VAL A 44 -11.25 -7.55 -9.88
N ILE A 45 -10.10 -7.84 -9.26
CA ILE A 45 -8.80 -7.89 -9.95
C ILE A 45 -8.26 -9.30 -9.86
N LEU A 46 -8.12 -9.93 -11.03
CA LEU A 46 -7.56 -11.26 -11.21
C LEU A 46 -6.04 -11.16 -11.38
N ILE A 47 -5.29 -11.98 -10.65
CA ILE A 47 -3.83 -11.98 -10.66
C ILE A 47 -3.33 -13.38 -10.98
N HIS A 48 -2.74 -13.52 -12.16
CA HIS A 48 -2.30 -14.80 -12.69
C HIS A 48 -1.04 -15.35 -11.96
N GLY A 49 -0.78 -16.64 -12.14
CA GLY A 49 0.37 -17.34 -11.58
C GLY A 49 1.66 -17.20 -12.40
N TYR A 50 2.68 -17.97 -12.01
CA TYR A 50 3.95 -18.04 -12.74
C TYR A 50 3.74 -18.65 -14.14
N MET A 51 4.37 -18.05 -15.16
CA MET A 51 4.23 -18.41 -16.59
C MET A 51 2.81 -18.29 -17.18
N GLU A 52 1.83 -17.80 -16.42
CA GLU A 52 0.52 -17.44 -16.92
C GLU A 52 0.51 -15.98 -17.40
N THR A 53 -0.61 -15.58 -17.99
CA THR A 53 -0.83 -14.25 -18.55
C THR A 53 -2.25 -13.77 -18.29
N SER A 54 -2.52 -12.48 -18.50
CA SER A 54 -3.86 -11.90 -18.36
C SER A 54 -4.92 -12.43 -19.34
N ASP A 55 -4.51 -13.18 -20.36
CA ASP A 55 -5.36 -13.88 -21.32
C ASP A 55 -5.34 -15.40 -21.11
N GLY A 56 -4.72 -15.88 -20.02
CA GLY A 56 -4.64 -17.29 -19.67
C GLY A 56 -5.94 -17.89 -19.15
N VAL A 57 -5.95 -19.22 -19.01
CA VAL A 57 -7.14 -20.03 -18.66
C VAL A 57 -7.84 -19.54 -17.39
N MET A 58 -7.10 -19.23 -16.33
CA MET A 58 -7.68 -18.74 -15.07
C MET A 58 -8.46 -17.43 -15.27
N VAL A 59 -7.87 -16.47 -16.00
CA VAL A 59 -8.52 -15.18 -16.24
C VAL A 59 -9.74 -15.34 -17.13
N GLN A 60 -9.67 -16.19 -18.16
CA GLN A 60 -10.81 -16.44 -19.04
C GLN A 60 -11.96 -17.13 -18.30
N ALA A 61 -11.66 -18.17 -17.51
CA ALA A 61 -12.67 -18.92 -16.77
C ALA A 61 -13.38 -18.03 -15.74
N LEU A 62 -12.63 -17.32 -14.89
CA LEU A 62 -13.21 -16.45 -13.87
C LEU A 62 -13.82 -15.18 -14.48
N GLY A 63 -13.13 -14.57 -15.45
CA GLY A 63 -13.59 -13.35 -16.11
C GLY A 63 -14.94 -13.54 -16.79
N THR A 64 -15.15 -14.65 -17.49
CA THR A 64 -16.43 -14.96 -18.15
C THR A 64 -17.59 -15.07 -17.15
N GLU A 65 -17.35 -15.68 -15.99
CA GLU A 65 -18.37 -15.78 -14.94
C GLU A 65 -18.63 -14.44 -14.26
N PHE A 66 -17.59 -13.67 -13.94
CA PHE A 66 -17.75 -12.34 -13.34
C PHE A 66 -18.44 -11.34 -14.28
N LEU A 67 -18.27 -11.47 -15.60
CA LEU A 67 -18.97 -10.65 -16.58
C LEU A 67 -20.49 -10.86 -16.62
N LYS A 68 -21.00 -11.94 -16.00
CA LYS A 68 -22.46 -12.16 -15.83
C LYS A 68 -23.05 -11.31 -14.71
N ILE A 69 -22.21 -10.80 -13.79
CA ILE A 69 -22.66 -9.97 -12.67
C ILE A 69 -22.82 -8.53 -13.15
N SER A 70 -24.04 -8.01 -13.06
CA SER A 70 -24.31 -6.60 -13.41
C SER A 70 -23.56 -5.67 -12.46
N ASP A 71 -23.11 -4.54 -13.00
CA ASP A 71 -22.46 -3.45 -12.25
C ASP A 71 -21.05 -3.75 -11.69
N LEU A 72 -20.40 -4.84 -12.09
CA LEU A 72 -19.03 -5.18 -11.71
C LEU A 72 -18.01 -4.73 -12.78
N ASN A 73 -16.85 -4.21 -12.36
CA ASN A 73 -15.68 -4.06 -13.21
C ASN A 73 -14.67 -5.18 -12.92
N VAL A 74 -14.24 -5.89 -13.97
CA VAL A 74 -13.28 -6.99 -13.85
C VAL A 74 -11.99 -6.59 -14.53
N PHE A 75 -10.88 -6.68 -13.80
CA PHE A 75 -9.55 -6.42 -14.32
C PHE A 75 -8.65 -7.65 -14.17
N ALA A 76 -7.61 -7.74 -14.99
CA ALA A 76 -6.53 -8.70 -14.82
C ALA A 76 -5.18 -7.99 -14.80
N LEU A 77 -4.34 -8.29 -13.81
CA LEU A 77 -2.97 -7.78 -13.76
C LEU A 77 -2.09 -8.61 -14.70
N ASP A 78 -1.54 -7.99 -15.74
CA ASP A 78 -0.66 -8.65 -16.73
C ASP A 78 0.81 -8.38 -16.40
N GLY A 79 1.45 -9.37 -15.78
CA GLY A 79 2.87 -9.36 -15.41
C GLY A 79 3.79 -10.05 -16.40
N ARG A 80 3.31 -10.50 -17.57
CA ARG A 80 4.09 -11.36 -18.48
C ARG A 80 5.43 -10.76 -18.94
N ASN A 81 5.48 -9.43 -19.05
CA ASN A 81 6.67 -8.69 -19.47
C ASN A 81 7.59 -8.31 -18.29
N VAL A 82 7.20 -8.67 -17.07
CA VAL A 82 7.95 -8.43 -15.83
C VAL A 82 8.49 -9.76 -15.27
N ILE A 83 7.70 -10.84 -15.35
CA ILE A 83 8.07 -12.16 -14.81
C ILE A 83 9.00 -12.88 -15.79
N GLY A 84 10.29 -12.91 -15.48
CA GLY A 84 11.30 -13.68 -16.22
C GLY A 84 11.36 -15.17 -15.84
N LEU A 85 12.13 -15.95 -16.61
CA LEU A 85 12.31 -17.41 -16.44
C LEU A 85 13.04 -17.81 -15.14
N GLU A 86 13.66 -16.89 -14.41
CA GLU A 86 14.37 -17.21 -13.16
C GLU A 86 13.44 -17.17 -11.95
N TYR A 87 13.00 -18.35 -11.48
CA TYR A 87 12.14 -18.52 -10.29
C TYR A 87 12.70 -17.87 -9.01
N LEU A 88 14.02 -17.81 -8.84
CA LEU A 88 14.65 -17.16 -7.68
C LEU A 88 14.38 -15.65 -7.60
N ARG A 89 14.05 -14.99 -8.73
CA ARG A 89 13.64 -13.58 -8.78
C ARG A 89 12.15 -13.39 -8.56
N SER A 90 11.35 -14.46 -8.52
CA SER A 90 9.89 -14.39 -8.38
C SER A 90 9.46 -13.68 -7.10
N SER A 91 10.21 -13.77 -6.01
CA SER A 91 9.92 -13.01 -4.77
C SER A 91 10.07 -11.50 -4.95
N THR A 92 11.12 -11.05 -5.65
CA THR A 92 11.33 -9.65 -5.98
C THR A 92 10.24 -9.13 -6.92
N TYR A 93 9.84 -9.93 -7.92
CA TYR A 93 8.74 -9.57 -8.82
C TYR A 93 7.39 -9.52 -8.10
N VAL A 94 7.11 -10.47 -7.19
CA VAL A 94 5.91 -10.46 -6.35
C VAL A 94 5.82 -9.16 -5.58
N ARG A 95 6.89 -8.78 -4.89
CA ARG A 95 6.91 -7.55 -4.10
C ARG A 95 6.71 -6.32 -4.98
N PHE A 96 7.45 -6.24 -6.09
CA PHE A 96 7.31 -5.13 -7.05
C PHE A 96 5.88 -5.01 -7.59
N MET A 97 5.32 -6.07 -8.15
CA MET A 97 3.97 -6.06 -8.72
C MET A 97 2.90 -5.75 -7.66
N GLY A 98 3.04 -6.31 -6.46
CA GLY A 98 2.13 -6.08 -5.35
C GLY A 98 2.17 -4.63 -4.88
N GLU A 99 3.34 -4.03 -4.72
CA GLU A 99 3.49 -2.62 -4.34
C GLU A 99 2.95 -1.67 -5.40
N GLU A 100 3.12 -1.97 -6.69
CA GLU A 100 2.57 -1.15 -7.77
C GLU A 100 1.05 -1.22 -7.84
N LEU A 101 0.47 -2.43 -7.74
CA LEU A 101 -0.97 -2.62 -7.66
C LEU A 101 -1.53 -1.93 -6.41
N GLY A 102 -0.90 -2.13 -5.25
CA GLY A 102 -1.28 -1.48 -4.00
C GLY A 102 -1.30 0.04 -4.12
N ARG A 103 -0.23 0.65 -4.64
CA ARG A 103 -0.14 2.10 -4.84
C ARG A 103 -1.25 2.65 -5.74
N LEU A 104 -1.60 1.94 -6.81
CA LEU A 104 -2.74 2.31 -7.67
C LEU A 104 -4.05 2.29 -6.86
N LEU A 105 -4.34 1.18 -6.16
CA LEU A 105 -5.57 1.00 -5.40
C LEU A 105 -5.69 2.00 -4.25
N SER A 106 -4.60 2.30 -3.57
CA SER A 106 -4.53 3.35 -2.56
C SER A 106 -4.95 4.71 -3.13
N GLY A 107 -4.49 5.05 -4.34
CA GLY A 107 -4.90 6.26 -5.04
C GLY A 107 -6.39 6.27 -5.41
N VAL A 108 -6.96 5.13 -5.76
CA VAL A 108 -8.39 4.96 -6.05
C VAL A 108 -9.23 5.14 -4.78
N ILE A 109 -8.84 4.51 -3.68
CA ILE A 109 -9.51 4.60 -2.37
C ILE A 109 -9.45 6.03 -1.81
N LYS A 110 -8.27 6.68 -1.86
CA LYS A 110 -8.10 8.08 -1.44
C LYS A 110 -8.99 9.06 -2.21
N ARG A 111 -9.46 8.69 -3.40
CA ARG A 111 -10.39 9.48 -4.23
C ARG A 111 -11.86 9.09 -4.04
N GLY A 112 -12.18 8.32 -3.01
CA GLY A 112 -13.54 8.04 -2.56
C GLY A 112 -14.09 6.66 -2.94
N GLN A 113 -13.28 5.76 -3.49
CA GLN A 113 -13.71 4.37 -3.66
C GLN A 113 -13.70 3.64 -2.31
N ASN A 114 -14.69 2.79 -2.08
CA ASN A 114 -14.76 1.98 -0.88
C ASN A 114 -13.83 0.77 -1.00
N ALA A 115 -12.88 0.61 -0.08
CA ALA A 115 -11.97 -0.54 -0.04
C ALA A 115 -12.73 -1.88 0.04
N SER A 116 -13.89 -1.93 0.69
CA SER A 116 -14.72 -3.14 0.77
C SER A 116 -15.37 -3.55 -0.55
N MET A 117 -15.31 -2.69 -1.57
CA MET A 117 -15.80 -2.96 -2.92
C MET A 117 -14.68 -3.42 -3.87
N ILE A 118 -13.47 -3.67 -3.36
CA ILE A 118 -12.32 -4.13 -4.14
C ILE A 118 -11.93 -5.53 -3.68
N THR A 119 -11.99 -6.48 -4.61
CA THR A 119 -11.60 -7.88 -4.37
C THR A 119 -10.38 -8.23 -5.21
N LEU A 120 -9.35 -8.77 -4.58
CA LEU A 120 -8.17 -9.32 -5.26
C LEU A 120 -8.25 -10.85 -5.23
N ILE A 121 -8.13 -11.49 -6.41
CA ILE A 121 -8.10 -12.95 -6.54
C ILE A 121 -6.79 -13.31 -7.22
N GLY A 122 -5.88 -13.91 -6.45
CA GLY A 122 -4.58 -14.34 -6.96
C GLY A 122 -4.44 -15.86 -6.96
N HIS A 123 -3.90 -16.41 -8.05
CA HIS A 123 -3.55 -17.83 -8.14
C HIS A 123 -2.04 -18.02 -7.98
N SER A 124 -1.62 -18.98 -7.14
CA SER A 124 -0.21 -19.35 -6.95
C SER A 124 0.69 -18.12 -6.61
N LEU A 125 1.62 -17.75 -7.49
CA LEU A 125 2.45 -16.55 -7.35
C LEU A 125 1.59 -15.27 -7.22
N GLY A 126 0.47 -15.20 -7.93
CA GLY A 126 -0.48 -14.09 -7.87
C GLY A 126 -1.16 -13.93 -6.51
N ALA A 127 -1.30 -14.99 -5.71
CA ALA A 127 -1.84 -14.90 -4.35
C ALA A 127 -0.92 -14.07 -3.43
N HIS A 128 0.40 -14.23 -3.60
CA HIS A 128 1.38 -13.43 -2.86
C HIS A 128 1.36 -11.97 -3.32
N VAL A 129 1.20 -11.72 -4.62
CA VAL A 129 1.03 -10.35 -5.16
C VAL A 129 -0.21 -9.69 -4.55
N ALA A 130 -1.33 -10.41 -4.45
CA ALA A 130 -2.55 -9.93 -3.80
C ALA A 130 -2.32 -9.58 -2.32
N GLY A 131 -1.60 -10.43 -1.58
CA GLY A 131 -1.23 -10.18 -0.19
C GLY A 131 -0.38 -8.92 -0.02
N VAL A 132 0.67 -8.76 -0.83
CA VAL A 132 1.52 -7.57 -0.81
C VAL A 132 0.73 -6.31 -1.19
N ALA A 133 -0.15 -6.39 -2.19
CA ALA A 133 -1.00 -5.27 -2.58
C ALA A 133 -1.96 -4.85 -1.46
N GLY A 134 -2.58 -5.83 -0.77
CA GLY A 134 -3.45 -5.58 0.37
C GLY A 134 -2.72 -4.92 1.55
N GLU A 135 -1.53 -5.41 1.89
CA GLU A 135 -0.67 -4.79 2.91
C GLU A 135 -0.29 -3.35 2.53
N LYS A 136 0.05 -3.11 1.26
CA LYS A 136 0.34 -1.77 0.76
C LYS A 136 -0.87 -0.84 0.83
N VAL A 137 -2.06 -1.32 0.47
CA VAL A 137 -3.32 -0.56 0.62
C VAL A 137 -3.56 -0.23 2.08
N LYS A 138 -3.38 -1.18 2.99
CA LYS A 138 -3.52 -0.94 4.43
C LYS A 138 -2.58 0.17 4.92
N GLN A 139 -1.30 0.09 4.55
CA GLN A 139 -0.29 1.12 4.90
C GLN A 139 -0.60 2.50 4.32
N ASP A 140 -1.17 2.57 3.13
CA ASP A 140 -1.39 3.83 2.44
C ASP A 140 -2.78 4.45 2.71
N THR A 141 -3.77 3.62 3.04
CA THR A 141 -5.20 4.01 3.19
C THR A 141 -5.70 3.86 4.62
N GLY A 142 -4.87 3.38 5.54
CA GLY A 142 -5.12 3.53 6.96
C GLY A 142 -5.51 4.96 7.28
N HIS A 143 -6.49 5.13 8.18
CA HIS A 143 -7.03 6.46 8.47
C HIS A 143 -5.91 7.40 8.91
N LYS A 144 -4.96 6.93 9.71
CA LYS A 144 -3.68 7.56 10.04
C LYS A 144 -2.74 6.47 10.54
N ASP A 145 -1.63 6.27 9.85
CA ASP A 145 -0.59 5.33 10.27
C ASP A 145 0.55 6.12 10.90
N PHE A 146 0.89 5.79 12.16
CA PHE A 146 1.90 6.52 12.92
C PHE A 146 3.18 5.68 13.02
N PHE A 147 4.30 6.28 12.67
CA PHE A 147 5.62 5.65 12.62
C PHE A 147 6.58 6.36 13.58
N PRO A 148 6.49 6.09 14.90
CA PRO A 148 7.47 6.57 15.87
C PRO A 148 8.84 6.01 15.51
N ASN A 149 9.83 6.88 15.33
CA ASN A 149 11.21 6.50 15.00
C ASN A 149 11.29 5.56 13.77
N ASN A 150 10.53 5.88 12.70
CA ASN A 150 10.41 5.08 11.48
C ASN A 150 9.74 3.70 11.64
N GLY A 151 9.29 3.33 12.84
CA GLY A 151 8.59 2.07 13.12
C GLY A 151 9.44 0.80 13.06
N MET A 152 10.77 0.90 12.83
CA MET A 152 11.66 -0.27 12.71
C MET A 152 12.53 -0.52 13.94
N SER A 153 13.21 0.53 14.44
CA SER A 153 14.12 0.43 15.58
C SER A 153 13.85 1.59 16.51
N GLN A 154 13.40 1.25 17.71
CA GLN A 154 13.06 2.22 18.74
C GLN A 154 14.31 2.58 19.54
N PRO A 155 14.44 3.85 19.99
CA PRO A 155 15.60 4.26 20.77
C PRO A 155 15.81 3.36 22.00
N ASP A 156 17.05 2.91 22.17
CA ASP A 156 17.51 2.05 23.27
C ASP A 156 16.85 0.64 23.33
N CYS A 157 16.35 0.16 22.18
CA CYS A 157 15.95 -1.23 21.99
C CYS A 157 17.03 -2.02 21.23
N TYR A 158 17.57 -3.07 21.87
CA TYR A 158 18.56 -3.99 21.26
C TYR A 158 17.97 -5.36 20.88
N LEU A 159 16.71 -5.61 21.25
CA LEU A 159 15.99 -6.86 21.01
C LEU A 159 14.67 -6.55 20.33
N SER A 160 14.28 -7.38 19.35
CA SER A 160 13.01 -7.24 18.62
C SER A 160 11.79 -7.24 19.54
N THR A 161 11.85 -7.91 20.69
CA THR A 161 10.79 -7.89 21.71
C THR A 161 10.61 -6.52 22.37
N CYS A 162 11.68 -5.73 22.52
CA CYS A 162 11.64 -4.35 23.01
C CYS A 162 10.95 -3.45 21.98
N ASP A 163 11.38 -3.51 20.72
CA ASP A 163 10.76 -2.73 19.63
C ASP A 163 9.26 -3.04 19.50
N HIS A 164 8.92 -4.33 19.58
CA HIS A 164 7.54 -4.80 19.54
C HIS A 164 6.71 -4.28 20.73
N SER A 165 7.30 -4.25 21.93
CA SER A 165 6.61 -3.77 23.14
C SER A 165 6.41 -2.26 23.13
N ARG A 166 7.28 -1.50 22.45
CA ARG A 166 7.22 -0.04 22.44
C ARG A 166 5.88 0.49 21.92
N ALA A 167 5.22 -0.19 20.99
CA ALA A 167 3.94 0.24 20.45
C ALA A 167 2.86 0.42 21.55
N TRP A 168 2.72 -0.56 22.45
CA TRP A 168 1.72 -0.46 23.52
C TRP A 168 2.16 0.46 24.67
N GLU A 169 3.47 0.58 24.92
CA GLU A 169 4.01 1.52 25.92
C GLU A 169 3.75 2.99 25.54
N LEU A 170 3.99 3.35 24.27
CA LEU A 170 3.69 4.68 23.75
C LEU A 170 2.18 4.97 23.80
N TYR A 171 1.35 3.97 23.50
CA TYR A 171 -0.10 4.11 23.63
C TYR A 171 -0.51 4.31 25.10
N ALA A 172 0.03 3.52 26.03
CA ALA A 172 -0.25 3.65 27.46
C ALA A 172 0.16 5.03 28.00
N GLU A 173 1.33 5.55 27.61
CA GLU A 173 1.75 6.89 27.99
C GLU A 173 0.81 7.96 27.43
N SER A 174 0.30 7.78 26.20
CA SER A 174 -0.61 8.73 25.56
C SER A 174 -1.92 8.90 26.34
N ILE A 175 -2.35 7.88 27.10
CA ILE A 175 -3.57 7.96 27.94
C ILE A 175 -3.40 9.03 29.02
N ASN A 176 -2.25 9.04 29.69
CA ASN A 176 -1.95 10.01 30.74
C ASN A 176 -1.46 11.36 30.19
N ASN A 177 -0.91 11.35 28.96
CA ASN A 177 -0.35 12.53 28.32
C ASN A 177 -0.79 12.67 26.85
N PRO A 178 -2.05 13.04 26.58
CA PRO A 178 -2.66 12.93 25.23
C PRO A 178 -2.09 13.88 24.16
N ARG A 179 -1.18 14.79 24.53
CA ARG A 179 -0.53 15.74 23.62
C ARG A 179 0.97 15.52 23.46
N ARG A 180 1.53 14.44 24.02
CA ARG A 180 2.98 14.18 24.02
C ARG A 180 3.52 13.50 22.77
N PHE A 181 2.64 13.03 21.88
CA PHE A 181 3.00 12.37 20.63
C PHE A 181 2.44 13.08 19.39
N PRO A 182 2.77 14.36 19.14
CA PRO A 182 2.44 15.01 17.88
C PRO A 182 3.28 14.38 16.75
N ALA A 183 2.60 13.97 15.69
CA ALA A 183 3.19 13.35 14.52
C ALA A 183 2.86 14.15 13.26
N ARG A 184 3.84 14.26 12.37
CA ARG A 184 3.81 15.07 11.16
C ARG A 184 3.46 14.23 9.95
N LYS A 185 2.50 14.69 9.15
CA LYS A 185 2.18 14.03 7.88
C LYS A 185 3.31 14.25 6.87
N CYS A 186 3.93 13.17 6.38
CA CYS A 186 4.97 13.20 5.34
C CYS A 186 4.82 12.00 4.41
N ASP A 187 5.37 12.04 3.20
CA ASP A 187 5.28 10.90 2.28
C ASP A 187 6.37 9.84 2.54
N SER A 188 7.41 10.19 3.29
CA SER A 188 8.45 9.25 3.74
C SER A 188 9.17 9.72 5.02
N TRP A 189 9.87 8.81 5.70
CA TRP A 189 10.75 9.13 6.81
C TRP A 189 11.91 10.06 6.41
N SER A 190 12.44 9.91 5.19
CA SER A 190 13.50 10.78 4.67
C SER A 190 13.04 12.24 4.59
N GLU A 191 11.83 12.48 4.09
CA GLU A 191 11.23 13.83 4.06
C GLU A 191 10.96 14.40 5.45
N PHE A 192 10.59 13.54 6.40
CA PHE A 192 10.46 13.93 7.81
C PHE A 192 11.80 14.37 8.39
N GLN A 193 12.87 13.59 8.18
CA GLN A 193 14.21 13.92 8.66
C GLN A 193 14.81 15.17 8.00
N SER A 194 14.53 15.38 6.70
CA SER A 194 15.03 16.56 5.97
C SER A 194 14.22 17.84 6.24
N GLY A 195 13.11 17.75 7.00
CA GLY A 195 12.22 18.87 7.29
C GLY A 195 11.34 19.30 6.11
N SER A 196 11.30 18.53 5.02
CA SER A 196 10.55 18.88 3.79
C SER A 196 9.04 19.00 4.03
N CYS A 197 8.52 18.35 5.07
CA CYS A 197 7.11 18.35 5.45
C CYS A 197 6.79 19.16 6.72
N MET A 198 7.67 20.06 7.19
CA MET A 198 7.46 20.83 8.43
C MET A 198 6.13 21.62 8.49
N LYS A 199 5.63 22.06 7.32
CA LYS A 199 4.36 22.82 7.21
C LYS A 199 3.12 21.93 7.13
N ASN A 200 3.27 20.62 7.06
CA ASN A 200 2.15 19.70 6.89
C ASN A 200 1.36 19.50 8.19
N GLU A 201 0.17 18.89 8.07
CA GLU A 201 -0.74 18.58 9.18
C GLU A 201 -0.03 17.82 10.31
N VAL A 202 -0.37 18.18 11.55
CA VAL A 202 -0.05 17.41 12.76
C VAL A 202 -1.26 16.62 13.19
N SER A 203 -1.06 15.35 13.46
CA SER A 203 -2.00 14.54 14.20
C SER A 203 -1.34 13.97 15.44
N TYR A 204 -2.12 13.74 16.50
CA TYR A 204 -1.61 13.12 17.71
C TYR A 204 -1.74 11.60 17.60
N MET A 205 -0.66 10.89 17.87
CA MET A 205 -0.65 9.44 18.02
C MET A 205 -1.24 9.05 19.39
N GLY A 206 -1.88 7.88 19.49
CA GLY A 206 -2.45 7.36 20.72
C GLY A 206 -3.90 7.79 20.98
N ILE A 207 -4.28 7.97 22.25
CA ILE A 207 -5.69 8.18 22.66
C ILE A 207 -6.34 9.43 22.05
N ASN A 208 -5.53 10.44 21.70
CA ASN A 208 -6.00 11.70 21.11
C ASN A 208 -5.94 11.70 19.57
N SER A 209 -5.77 10.53 18.96
CA SER A 209 -5.90 10.39 17.51
C SER A 209 -7.35 10.68 17.10
N ARG A 210 -7.52 11.73 16.30
CA ARG A 210 -8.82 12.17 15.79
C ARG A 210 -8.93 11.89 14.30
N LYS A 211 -10.17 11.70 13.83
CA LYS A 211 -10.48 11.70 12.39
C LYS A 211 -9.87 12.95 11.74
N GLY A 212 -9.25 12.78 10.58
CA GLY A 212 -8.54 13.82 9.85
C GLY A 212 -7.94 13.26 8.56
N SER A 213 -6.94 13.93 7.99
CA SER A 213 -6.36 13.51 6.72
C SER A 213 -5.69 12.15 6.84
N SER A 214 -5.97 11.24 5.90
CA SER A 214 -5.27 9.95 5.81
C SER A 214 -3.85 10.08 5.29
N GLY A 215 -3.02 9.08 5.61
CA GLY A 215 -1.62 9.00 5.22
C GLY A 215 -0.68 8.63 6.37
N LEU A 216 0.61 8.78 6.09
CA LEU A 216 1.70 8.42 7.00
C LEU A 216 2.04 9.61 7.89
N TYR A 217 2.17 9.35 9.18
CA TYR A 217 2.53 10.33 10.21
C TYR A 217 3.80 9.87 10.92
N PHE A 218 4.82 10.71 10.93
CA PHE A 218 6.11 10.41 11.54
C PHE A 218 6.35 11.28 12.76
N LEU A 219 7.05 10.72 13.74
CA LEU A 219 7.47 11.40 14.96
C LEU A 219 8.71 10.73 15.54
N THR A 220 9.44 11.44 16.39
CA THR A 220 10.50 10.87 17.24
C THR A 220 10.04 10.79 18.68
N THR A 221 10.57 9.80 19.40
CA THR A 221 10.36 9.61 20.84
C THR A 221 11.70 9.51 21.55
N GLY A 222 11.71 9.66 22.88
CA GLY A 222 12.85 9.34 23.72
C GLY A 222 13.07 7.83 23.85
N SER A 223 14.21 7.46 24.43
CA SER A 223 14.60 6.09 24.78
C SER A 223 14.01 5.58 26.08
N ALA A 224 13.58 6.48 26.97
CA ALA A 224 13.03 6.16 28.29
C ALA A 224 11.72 6.92 28.54
N SER A 225 10.87 6.36 29.40
CA SER A 225 9.61 7.00 29.79
C SER A 225 9.88 8.23 30.69
N PRO A 226 9.17 9.37 30.50
CA PRO A 226 8.18 9.61 29.46
C PRO A 226 8.82 9.74 28.07
N PHE A 227 8.39 8.89 27.14
CA PHE A 227 8.94 8.78 25.79
C PHE A 227 8.52 9.95 24.91
N GLY A 228 7.38 10.56 25.18
CA GLY A 228 6.82 11.60 24.34
C GLY A 228 7.56 12.93 24.47
N LEU A 229 8.19 13.36 23.36
CA LEU A 229 8.98 14.58 23.25
C LEU A 229 8.14 15.85 23.01
N GLY A 230 6.82 15.73 22.88
CA GLY A 230 5.96 16.87 22.56
C GLY A 230 6.32 17.48 21.20
N ALA A 231 6.23 18.81 21.06
CA ALA A 231 6.46 19.49 19.79
C ALA A 231 7.83 19.21 19.16
N ALA A 232 8.87 19.01 19.98
CA ALA A 232 10.21 18.66 19.54
C ALA A 232 10.28 17.29 18.83
N GLY A 233 9.31 16.40 19.08
CA GLY A 233 9.23 15.10 18.43
C GLY A 233 8.59 15.12 17.04
N SER A 234 8.03 16.25 16.60
CA SER A 234 7.22 16.32 15.37
C SER A 234 7.94 16.84 14.13
N GLY A 235 9.28 16.94 14.19
CA GLY A 235 10.10 17.54 13.13
C GLY A 235 10.19 19.05 13.23
#